data_AF-A0A7Y9N4C7-F1
#
_entry.id   AF-A0A7Y9N4C7-F1
#
_cell.length_a   1.000
_cell.length_b   1.000
_cell.length_c   1.000
_cell.angle_alpha   90.00
_cell.angle_beta   90.00
_cell.angle_gamma   90.00
#
_symmetry.space_group_name_H-M   'P 1'
#
loop_
_entity.id
_entity.type
_entity.pdbx_description
1 polymer ?
#
loop_
_entity_poly.entity_id
_entity_poly.type
_entity_poly.pdbx_seq_one_letter_code
_entity_poly.pdbx_strand_id
1 'polypeptide(L)'
;MSTGERREANLREDEDTCASFGARYGSPAYNDCMLTQQRRRDVKQLESLERTRLTTEIARDAQIMADRARKQRCDRDPDRRECGR
;
A
#
# COMPACT_ATOMS: atom_id res chain seq x y z
N MET A 1 2.93 -9.80 -16.71
CA MET A 1 4.11 -9.98 -15.86
C MET A 1 3.76 -10.78 -14.63
N SER A 2 4.29 -11.99 -14.52
CA SER A 2 4.25 -12.86 -13.35
C SER A 2 5.10 -12.29 -12.19
N THR A 3 4.99 -12.90 -11.01
CA THR A 3 5.82 -12.55 -9.84
C THR A 3 7.30 -12.82 -10.10
N GLY A 4 7.62 -13.92 -10.80
CA GLY A 4 8.99 -14.27 -11.20
C GLY A 4 9.59 -13.24 -12.17
N GLU A 5 8.86 -12.88 -13.22
CA GLU A 5 9.30 -11.88 -14.21
C GLU A 5 9.54 -10.51 -13.58
N ARG A 6 8.71 -10.12 -12.60
CA ARG A 6 8.90 -8.86 -11.86
C ARG A 6 10.13 -8.90 -10.96
N ARG A 7 10.40 -10.04 -10.32
CA ARG A 7 11.60 -10.22 -9.50
C ARG A 7 12.86 -10.10 -10.35
N GLU A 8 12.91 -10.73 -11.52
CA GLU A 8 14.03 -10.62 -12.45
C GLU A 8 14.21 -9.20 -13.00
N ALA A 9 13.12 -8.49 -13.30
CA ALA A 9 13.18 -7.08 -13.69
C ALA A 9 13.80 -6.21 -12.58
N ASN A 10 13.34 -6.36 -11.33
CA ASN A 10 13.88 -5.63 -10.19
C ASN A 10 15.36 -5.95 -9.94
N LEU A 11 15.76 -7.22 -10.09
CA LEU A 11 17.16 -7.62 -9.92
C LEU A 11 18.06 -6.93 -10.94
N ARG A 12 17.67 -6.90 -12.22
CA ARG A 12 18.42 -6.20 -13.27
C ARG A 12 18.50 -4.70 -13.04
N GLU A 13 17.39 -4.07 -12.63
CA GLU A 13 17.36 -2.64 -12.31
C GLU A 13 18.28 -2.29 -11.14
N ASP A 14 18.31 -3.14 -10.11
CA ASP A 14 19.19 -2.95 -8.96
C ASP A 14 20.65 -3.22 -9.30
N GLU A 15 20.93 -4.21 -10.15
CA GLU A 15 22.26 -4.47 -10.70
C GLU A 15 22.81 -3.23 -11.41
N ASP A 16 22.02 -2.65 -12.31
CA ASP A 16 22.38 -1.43 -13.05
C ASP A 16 22.56 -0.24 -12.09
N THR A 17 21.67 -0.10 -11.10
CA THR A 17 21.76 0.94 -10.07
C THR A 17 23.06 0.80 -9.28
N CYS A 18 23.34 -0.37 -8.73
CA CYS A 18 24.54 -0.60 -7.93
C CYS A 18 25.83 -0.43 -8.74
N ALA A 19 25.84 -0.91 -10.00
CA ALA A 19 26.95 -0.70 -10.92
C ALA A 19 27.20 0.79 -11.19
N SER A 20 26.14 1.60 -11.35
CA SER A 20 26.27 3.04 -11.58
C SER A 20 26.90 3.81 -10.40
N PHE A 21 26.76 3.29 -9.18
CA PHE A 21 27.44 3.81 -7.98
C PHE A 21 28.84 3.21 -7.77
N GLY A 22 29.33 2.41 -8.71
CA GLY A 22 30.66 1.78 -8.65
C GLY A 22 30.72 0.53 -7.77
N ALA A 23 29.60 0.06 -7.24
CA ALA A 23 29.52 -1.19 -6.49
C ALA A 23 29.54 -2.35 -7.48
N ARG A 24 30.72 -2.92 -7.73
CA ARG A 24 30.91 -4.00 -8.72
C ARG A 24 30.49 -5.35 -8.17
N TYR A 25 29.92 -6.21 -9.04
CA TYR A 25 29.57 -7.58 -8.70
C TYR A 25 30.71 -8.32 -7.99
N GLY A 26 30.36 -9.04 -6.91
CA GLY A 26 31.32 -9.78 -6.09
C GLY A 26 32.03 -8.95 -5.00
N SER A 27 31.86 -7.63 -4.97
CA SER A 27 32.35 -6.81 -3.86
C SER A 27 31.37 -6.79 -2.68
N PRO A 28 31.86 -6.57 -1.44
CA PRO A 28 30.97 -6.33 -0.29
C PRO A 28 30.01 -5.15 -0.53
N ALA A 29 30.49 -4.07 -1.13
CA ALA A 29 29.70 -2.89 -1.46
C ALA A 29 28.52 -3.20 -2.40
N TYR A 30 28.68 -4.16 -3.32
CA TYR A 30 27.59 -4.60 -4.19
C TYR A 30 26.49 -5.32 -3.41
N ASN A 31 26.86 -6.23 -2.50
CA ASN A 31 25.88 -6.92 -1.66
C ASN A 31 25.11 -5.92 -0.77
N ASP A 32 25.81 -4.97 -0.17
CA ASP A 32 25.19 -3.93 0.66
C ASP A 32 24.22 -3.06 -0.14
N CYS A 33 24.61 -2.70 -1.37
CA CYS A 33 23.74 -1.96 -2.29
C CYS A 33 22.49 -2.78 -2.65
N MET A 34 22.65 -4.03 -3.08
CA MET A 34 21.51 -4.89 -3.46
C MET A 34 20.53 -5.10 -2.30
N LEU A 35 21.04 -5.34 -1.08
CA LEU A 35 20.21 -5.46 0.12
C LEU A 35 19.49 -4.16 0.46
N THR A 36 20.17 -3.02 0.30
CA THR A 36 19.56 -1.70 0.50
C THR A 36 18.43 -1.45 -0.49
N GLN A 37 18.63 -1.79 -1.77
CA GLN A 37 17.61 -1.66 -2.79
C GLN A 37 16.41 -2.57 -2.53
N GLN A 38 16.64 -3.83 -2.15
CA GLN A 38 15.60 -4.75 -1.72
C GLN A 38 14.81 -4.18 -0.53
N ARG A 39 15.50 -3.70 0.50
CA ARG A 39 14.87 -3.08 1.68
C ARG A 39 14.01 -1.86 1.31
N ARG A 40 14.48 -1.00 0.40
CA ARG A 40 13.71 0.16 -0.08
C ARG A 40 12.39 -0.28 -0.73
N ARG A 41 12.43 -1.33 -1.54
CA ARG A 41 11.24 -1.91 -2.19
C ARG A 41 10.28 -2.51 -1.17
N ASP A 42 10.80 -3.25 -0.20
CA ASP A 42 10.00 -3.87 0.86
C ASP A 42 9.32 -2.81 1.74
N VAL A 43 10.04 -1.76 2.14
CA VAL A 43 9.48 -0.63 2.90
C VAL A 43 8.39 0.08 2.10
N LYS A 44 8.63 0.38 0.82
CA LYS A 44 7.63 0.99 -0.05
C LYS A 44 6.36 0.14 -0.17
N GLN A 45 6.51 -1.19 -0.24
CA GLN A 45 5.37 -2.11 -0.28
C GLN A 45 4.61 -2.12 1.05
N LEU A 46 5.31 -2.15 2.18
CA LEU A 46 4.70 -2.06 3.52
C LEU A 46 3.91 -0.75 3.69
N GLU A 47 4.49 0.39 3.30
CA GLU A 47 3.81 1.69 3.36
C GLU A 47 2.56 1.72 2.47
N SER A 48 2.61 1.11 1.28
CA SER A 48 1.46 1.03 0.38
C SER A 48 0.33 0.19 0.99
N LEU A 49 0.66 -0.91 1.65
CA LEU A 49 -0.32 -1.75 2.35
C LEU A 49 -0.93 -1.00 3.54
N GLU A 50 -0.12 -0.28 4.31
CA GLU A 50 -0.61 0.50 5.44
C GLU A 50 -1.54 1.64 4.99
N ARG A 51 -1.19 2.36 3.92
CA ARG A 51 -2.10 3.37 3.32
C ARG A 51 -3.43 2.76 2.88
N THR A 52 -3.40 1.56 2.32
CA THR A 52 -4.62 0.83 1.90
C THR A 52 -5.46 0.44 3.11
N ARG A 53 -4.80 -0.04 4.18
CA ARG A 53 -5.46 -0.37 5.46
C ARG A 53 -6.16 0.85 6.05
N LEU A 54 -5.45 1.98 6.17
CA LEU A 54 -6.01 3.23 6.67
C LEU A 54 -7.19 3.74 5.82
N THR A 55 -7.07 3.67 4.50
CA THR A 55 -8.15 4.06 3.58
C THR A 55 -9.40 3.21 3.79
N THR A 56 -9.22 1.90 3.97
CA THR A 56 -10.32 0.96 4.23
C THR A 56 -10.98 1.23 5.58
N GLU A 57 -10.17 1.54 6.61
CA GLU A 57 -10.64 1.91 7.94
C GLU A 57 -11.48 3.19 7.90
N ILE A 58 -11.00 4.25 7.23
CA ILE A 58 -11.73 5.50 7.03
C ILE A 58 -13.07 5.26 6.30
N ALA A 59 -13.06 4.45 5.24
CA ALA A 59 -14.27 4.15 4.48
C ALA A 59 -15.31 3.42 5.33
N ARG A 60 -14.87 2.46 6.17
CA ARG A 60 -15.74 1.75 7.11
C ARG A 60 -16.32 2.70 8.16
N ASP A 61 -15.50 3.57 8.74
CA ASP A 61 -15.95 4.53 9.75
C ASP A 61 -16.94 5.53 9.17
N ALA A 62 -16.70 5.99 7.94
CA ALA A 62 -17.64 6.85 7.21
C ALA A 62 -18.99 6.18 7.01
N GLN A 63 -19.02 4.89 6.66
CA GLN A 63 -20.27 4.12 6.53
C GLN A 63 -21.01 4.02 7.88
N ILE A 64 -20.29 3.67 8.96
CA ILE A 64 -20.89 3.59 10.30
C ILE A 64 -21.48 4.94 10.72
N MET A 65 -20.77 6.05 10.47
CA MET A 65 -21.24 7.38 10.78
C MET A 65 -22.47 7.77 9.95
N ALA A 66 -22.48 7.42 8.66
CA ALA A 66 -23.63 7.64 7.78
C ALA A 66 -24.87 6.87 8.25
N ASP A 67 -24.71 5.60 8.64
CA ASP A 67 -25.79 4.76 9.16
C ASP A 67 -26.34 5.29 10.48
N ARG A 68 -25.47 5.72 11.39
CA ARG A 68 -25.88 6.37 12.66
C ARG A 68 -26.66 7.65 12.39
N ALA A 69 -26.17 8.50 11.48
CA ALA A 69 -26.83 9.74 11.13
C ALA A 69 -28.20 9.48 10.48
N ARG A 70 -28.29 8.48 9.61
CA ARG A 70 -29.57 8.03 9.02
C ARG A 70 -30.54 7.57 10.10
N LYS A 71 -30.10 6.70 11.02
CA LYS A 71 -30.93 6.24 12.14
C LYS A 71 -31.47 7.41 12.96
N GLN A 72 -30.62 8.37 13.36
CA GLN A 72 -31.07 9.55 14.10
C GLN A 72 -32.10 10.40 13.35
N ARG A 73 -31.99 10.52 12.02
CA ARG A 73 -32.99 11.23 11.21
C ARG A 73 -34.31 10.48 11.18
N CYS A 74 -34.28 9.15 11.07
CA CYS A 74 -35.46 8.30 11.10
C CYS A 74 -36.15 8.24 12.46
N ASP A 75 -35.36 8.23 13.55
CA ASP A 75 -35.89 8.29 14.91
C ASP A 75 -36.62 9.62 15.16
N ARG A 76 -36.18 10.71 14.51
CA ARG A 76 -36.80 12.05 14.62
C ARG A 76 -38.01 12.22 13.69
N ASP A 77 -37.92 11.68 12.48
CA ASP A 77 -38.88 11.88 11.39
C ASP A 77 -39.04 10.56 10.61
N PRO A 78 -39.94 9.68 11.07
CA PRO A 78 -40.09 8.32 10.55
C PRO A 78 -40.57 8.24 9.10
N ASP A 79 -41.25 9.29 8.61
CA ASP A 79 -41.88 9.31 7.29
C ASP A 79 -40.88 9.64 6.16
N ARG A 80 -39.60 9.83 6.49
CA ARG A 80 -38.57 10.08 5.49
C ARG A 80 -38.35 8.86 4.59
N ARG A 81 -38.16 9.14 3.31
CA ARG A 81 -37.89 8.14 2.26
C ARG A 81 -36.69 7.22 2.56
N GLU A 82 -35.73 7.68 3.36
CA GLU A 82 -34.52 6.92 3.75
C GLU A 82 -34.74 5.91 4.90
N CYS A 83 -35.94 5.89 5.51
CA CYS A 83 -36.23 5.14 6.74
C CYS A 83 -36.94 3.80 6.54
N GLY A 84 -37.37 3.50 5.31
CA GLY A 84 -38.08 2.25 4.94
C GLY A 84 -37.27 1.25 4.12
N ARG A 85 -35.93 1.34 4.12
CA ARG A 85 -35.02 0.36 3.50
C ARG A 85 -34.19 -0.38 4.54
#